data_AF-R5NVJ2-F1
#
_entry.id   AF-R5NVJ2-F1
#
_cell.length_a   1.000
_cell.length_b   1.000
_cell.length_c   1.000
_cell.angle_alpha   90.00
_cell.angle_beta   90.00
_cell.angle_gamma   90.00
#
_symmetry.space_group_name_H-M   'P 1'
#
loop_
_entity.id
_entity.type
_entity.pdbx_description
1 polymer ?
#
loop_
_entity_poly.entity_id
_entity_poly.type
_entity_poly.pdbx_seq_one_letter_code
_entity_poly.pdbx_strand_id
1 'polypeptide(L)'
;MKKDLCNLDNVFICFNLCNNFLNLLSGVIQSGRRVAVYMYASDGRKLLGVGDFVHEVTHAGQFETGDIAFNAETGGTLAQDIYDEIAVYQVQFAYDPGSISGLSSTHVANSFGAITPSWVQGLKDATGAMPYTVAGSANTGLIPININSTRDAFIQAYPWNALSFRGVTG
;
A
#
# COMPACT_ATOMS: atom_id res chain seq x y z
N MET A 1 27.01 -6.50 -30.70
CA MET A 1 25.81 -5.63 -30.76
C MET A 1 24.62 -6.45 -31.25
N LYS A 2 23.89 -7.05 -30.30
CA LYS A 2 22.46 -7.33 -30.34
C LYS A 2 22.06 -7.46 -28.85
N LYS A 3 21.04 -6.71 -28.48
CA LYS A 3 20.56 -6.53 -27.10
C LYS A 3 19.93 -7.83 -26.63
N ASP A 4 20.47 -8.41 -25.57
CA ASP A 4 19.73 -9.38 -24.77
C ASP A 4 18.80 -8.59 -23.86
N LEU A 5 17.63 -8.27 -24.40
CA LEU A 5 16.49 -7.81 -23.61
C LEU A 5 16.14 -8.96 -22.67
N CYS A 6 16.31 -8.73 -21.35
CA CYS A 6 15.74 -9.60 -20.35
C CYS A 6 14.26 -9.84 -20.68
N ASN A 7 13.94 -11.11 -20.66
CA ASN A 7 12.86 -11.72 -21.40
C ASN A 7 11.48 -11.30 -20.85
N LEU A 8 10.76 -10.50 -21.64
CA LEU A 8 9.41 -9.98 -21.39
C LEU A 8 8.30 -11.02 -21.68
N ASP A 9 8.66 -12.29 -21.87
CA ASP A 9 7.75 -13.34 -22.35
C ASP A 9 6.85 -13.97 -21.26
N ASN A 10 6.82 -13.42 -20.05
CA ASN A 10 5.86 -13.82 -18.99
C ASN A 10 4.98 -12.66 -18.50
N VAL A 11 4.61 -11.78 -19.44
CA VAL A 11 3.48 -10.85 -19.30
C VAL A 11 2.19 -11.67 -19.42
N PHE A 12 1.97 -12.57 -18.45
CA PHE A 12 0.67 -13.21 -18.23
C PHE A 12 -0.16 -12.24 -17.37
N ILE A 13 -0.67 -11.22 -18.06
CA ILE A 13 -1.62 -10.25 -17.50
C ILE A 13 -2.84 -11.02 -16.96
N CYS A 14 -3.19 -10.73 -15.70
CA CYS A 14 -4.53 -10.86 -15.11
C CYS A 14 -5.07 -12.21 -14.59
N PHE A 15 -4.36 -13.00 -13.76
CA PHE A 15 -5.05 -14.07 -13.00
C PHE A 15 -4.57 -14.38 -11.57
N ASN A 16 -4.06 -13.39 -10.81
CA ASN A 16 -4.01 -13.53 -9.34
C ASN A 16 -4.34 -12.26 -8.52
N LEU A 17 -4.50 -11.11 -9.17
CA LEU A 17 -5.33 -10.01 -8.62
C LEU A 17 -6.81 -10.44 -8.50
N CYS A 18 -7.20 -11.43 -9.30
CA CYS A 18 -8.53 -11.99 -9.41
C CYS A 18 -9.01 -12.73 -8.14
N ASN A 19 -8.13 -13.31 -7.31
CA ASN A 19 -8.57 -14.04 -6.09
C ASN A 19 -8.59 -13.17 -4.83
N ASN A 20 -7.69 -12.19 -4.70
CA ASN A 20 -7.65 -11.31 -3.53
C ASN A 20 -8.52 -10.06 -3.69
N PHE A 21 -8.64 -9.51 -4.90
CA PHE A 21 -9.50 -8.34 -5.18
C PHE A 21 -10.95 -8.73 -5.50
N LEU A 22 -11.23 -9.91 -6.10
CA LEU A 22 -12.62 -10.35 -6.34
C LEU A 22 -13.25 -11.12 -5.17
N ASN A 23 -12.50 -11.67 -4.20
CA ASN A 23 -13.10 -12.01 -2.90
C ASN A 23 -13.52 -10.73 -2.13
N LEU A 24 -12.84 -9.61 -2.40
CA LEU A 24 -13.14 -8.29 -1.86
C LEU A 24 -14.32 -7.58 -2.58
N LEU A 25 -14.57 -7.87 -3.87
CA LEU A 25 -15.61 -7.21 -4.69
C LEU A 25 -16.81 -8.08 -5.11
N SER A 26 -16.69 -9.41 -5.22
CA SER A 26 -17.77 -10.27 -5.78
C SER A 26 -19.01 -10.39 -4.90
N GLY A 27 -18.88 -10.25 -3.58
CA GLY A 27 -20.03 -10.16 -2.67
C GLY A 27 -20.80 -8.84 -2.77
N VAL A 28 -20.16 -7.76 -3.24
CA VAL A 28 -20.69 -6.39 -3.19
C VAL A 28 -21.51 -6.02 -4.44
N ILE A 29 -21.25 -6.64 -5.60
CA ILE A 29 -21.84 -6.23 -6.90
C ILE A 29 -23.11 -7.03 -7.28
N GLN A 30 -23.27 -8.30 -6.88
CA GLN A 30 -24.37 -9.15 -7.38
C GLN A 30 -25.77 -8.89 -6.77
N SER A 31 -25.88 -8.09 -5.71
CA SER A 31 -27.15 -7.88 -4.98
C SER A 31 -27.91 -6.58 -5.35
N GLY A 32 -27.35 -5.76 -6.25
CA GLY A 32 -28.06 -4.57 -6.77
C GLY A 32 -28.43 -3.52 -5.72
N ARG A 33 -27.76 -3.49 -4.56
CA ARG A 33 -28.02 -2.52 -3.48
C ARG A 33 -26.73 -1.88 -2.98
N ARG A 34 -26.63 -0.56 -3.20
CA ARG A 34 -25.77 0.46 -2.56
C ARG A 34 -24.34 0.03 -2.20
N VAL A 35 -23.38 0.54 -2.98
CA VAL A 35 -21.93 0.39 -2.79
C VAL A 35 -21.47 1.16 -1.54
N ALA A 36 -21.48 0.46 -0.40
CA ALA A 36 -20.74 0.69 0.83
C ALA A 36 -21.38 -0.23 1.90
N VAL A 37 -20.89 -1.46 2.02
CA VAL A 37 -21.31 -2.37 3.10
C VAL A 37 -20.17 -2.42 4.09
N TYR A 38 -20.38 -1.94 5.31
CA TYR A 38 -19.55 -2.37 6.44
C TYR A 38 -19.71 -3.89 6.50
N MET A 39 -18.71 -4.63 6.06
CA MET A 39 -18.73 -6.06 6.30
C MET A 39 -18.38 -6.25 7.77
N TYR A 40 -19.08 -7.13 8.47
CA TYR A 40 -18.63 -7.60 9.78
C TYR A 40 -18.26 -9.05 9.58
N ALA A 41 -17.09 -9.48 10.05
CA ALA A 41 -16.77 -10.89 10.13
C ALA A 41 -17.80 -11.56 11.06
N SER A 42 -18.00 -12.88 10.91
CA SER A 42 -19.00 -13.63 11.69
C SER A 42 -18.77 -13.58 13.21
N ASP A 43 -17.60 -13.13 13.64
CA ASP A 43 -17.21 -12.89 15.04
C ASP A 43 -17.39 -11.42 15.49
N GLY A 44 -18.01 -10.57 14.66
CA GLY A 44 -18.33 -9.17 14.97
C GLY A 44 -17.21 -8.16 14.65
N ARG A 45 -16.10 -8.57 14.04
CA ARG A 45 -15.04 -7.62 13.63
C ARG A 45 -15.48 -6.80 12.43
N LYS A 46 -15.35 -5.47 12.50
CA LYS A 46 -15.59 -4.56 11.37
C LYS A 46 -14.54 -4.84 10.26
N LEU A 47 -15.00 -5.36 9.15
CA LEU A 47 -14.26 -5.47 7.90
C LEU A 47 -14.43 -4.14 7.15
N LEU A 48 -13.33 -3.38 7.09
CA LEU A 48 -13.06 -2.18 6.28
C LEU A 48 -14.21 -1.14 6.20
N GLY A 49 -14.00 0.04 6.78
CA GLY A 49 -14.84 1.21 6.51
C GLY A 49 -14.68 1.68 5.07
N VAL A 50 -15.61 2.52 4.58
CA VAL A 50 -15.50 3.04 3.20
C VAL A 50 -14.26 3.92 3.01
N GLY A 51 -13.78 4.58 4.08
CA GLY A 51 -12.48 5.26 4.08
C GLY A 51 -11.32 4.29 3.82
N ASP A 52 -11.33 3.11 4.46
CA ASP A 52 -10.31 2.08 4.24
C ASP A 52 -10.42 1.49 2.81
N PHE A 53 -11.62 1.36 2.25
CA PHE A 53 -11.77 0.97 0.86
C PHE A 53 -11.16 2.00 -0.10
N VAL A 54 -11.40 3.30 0.15
CA VAL A 54 -10.80 4.40 -0.64
C VAL A 54 -9.28 4.39 -0.51
N HIS A 55 -8.75 4.06 0.66
CA HIS A 55 -7.33 3.84 0.89
C HIS A 55 -6.79 2.76 -0.06
N GLU A 56 -7.32 1.53 0.01
CA GLU A 56 -6.82 0.41 -0.81
C GLU A 56 -6.98 0.62 -2.32
N VAL A 57 -8.05 1.28 -2.78
CA VAL A 57 -8.23 1.59 -4.21
C VAL A 57 -7.21 2.63 -4.70
N THR A 58 -6.72 3.51 -3.82
CA THR A 58 -5.66 4.44 -4.20
C THR A 58 -4.34 3.69 -4.44
N HIS A 59 -4.02 2.67 -3.64
CA HIS A 59 -2.89 1.77 -3.92
C HIS A 59 -3.05 1.01 -5.23
N ALA A 60 -4.26 0.55 -5.55
CA ALA A 60 -4.52 -0.04 -6.86
C ALA A 60 -4.23 0.96 -8.00
N GLY A 61 -4.60 2.23 -7.83
CA GLY A 61 -4.23 3.30 -8.76
C GLY A 61 -2.72 3.49 -8.90
N GLN A 62 -1.99 3.53 -7.78
CA GLN A 62 -0.52 3.62 -7.74
C GLN A 62 0.17 2.44 -8.44
N PHE A 63 -0.43 1.26 -8.39
CA PHE A 63 0.05 0.11 -9.14
C PHE A 63 -0.10 0.31 -10.66
N GLU A 64 -1.27 0.76 -11.11
CA GLU A 64 -1.56 1.01 -12.54
C GLU A 64 -0.68 2.13 -13.13
N THR A 65 -0.24 3.10 -12.31
CA THR A 65 0.70 4.16 -12.73
C THR A 65 2.17 3.77 -12.59
N GLY A 66 2.46 2.63 -11.97
CA GLY A 66 3.82 2.15 -11.73
C GLY A 66 4.54 2.84 -10.58
N ASP A 67 3.81 3.49 -9.67
CA ASP A 67 4.36 4.03 -8.43
C ASP A 67 4.73 2.89 -7.48
N ILE A 68 3.89 1.85 -7.39
CA ILE A 68 4.18 0.62 -6.63
C ILE A 68 4.09 -0.63 -7.51
N ALA A 69 4.59 -1.74 -6.99
CA ALA A 69 4.40 -3.08 -7.55
C ALA A 69 3.91 -4.06 -6.47
N PHE A 70 3.42 -5.23 -6.90
CA PHE A 70 3.10 -6.34 -6.01
C PHE A 70 3.93 -7.56 -6.35
N ASN A 71 4.39 -8.27 -5.32
CA ASN A 71 4.97 -9.58 -5.47
C ASN A 71 3.86 -10.58 -5.83
N ALA A 72 3.98 -11.25 -6.98
CA ALA A 72 2.94 -12.14 -7.50
C ALA A 72 2.73 -13.42 -6.65
N GLU A 73 3.72 -13.82 -5.84
CA GLU A 73 3.67 -15.03 -5.00
C GLU A 73 3.13 -14.72 -3.60
N THR A 74 3.60 -13.63 -2.99
CA THR A 74 3.27 -13.29 -1.60
C THR A 74 2.15 -12.27 -1.48
N GLY A 75 1.83 -11.54 -2.56
CA GLY A 75 0.91 -10.40 -2.54
C GLY A 75 1.47 -9.16 -1.84
N GLY A 76 2.71 -9.20 -1.33
CA GLY A 76 3.33 -8.05 -0.66
C GLY A 76 3.65 -6.92 -1.63
N THR A 77 3.61 -5.69 -1.15
CA THR A 77 3.96 -4.50 -1.94
C THR A 77 5.47 -4.39 -2.13
N LEU A 78 5.86 -3.81 -3.26
CA LEU A 78 7.24 -3.55 -3.69
C LEU A 78 7.31 -2.11 -4.17
N ALA A 79 8.48 -1.49 -4.01
CA ALA A 79 8.72 -0.08 -4.32
C ALA A 79 7.81 0.91 -3.58
N GLN A 80 7.03 0.43 -2.60
CA GLN A 80 6.20 1.28 -1.77
C GLN A 80 7.07 2.06 -0.78
N ASP A 81 6.88 3.38 -0.77
CA ASP A 81 7.53 4.28 0.17
C ASP A 81 6.53 5.01 1.07
N ILE A 82 7.07 5.73 2.06
CA ILE A 82 6.25 6.41 3.05
C ILE A 82 5.36 7.50 2.44
N TYR A 83 5.73 8.06 1.29
CA TYR A 83 4.96 9.10 0.59
C TYR A 83 3.78 8.51 -0.18
N ASP A 84 3.88 7.26 -0.63
CA ASP A 84 2.71 6.54 -1.17
C ASP A 84 1.61 6.42 -0.11
N GLU A 85 1.98 6.01 1.10
CA GLU A 85 1.07 5.91 2.24
C GLU A 85 0.50 7.28 2.65
N ILE A 86 1.31 8.34 2.63
CA ILE A 86 0.81 9.70 2.88
C ILE A 86 -0.25 10.08 1.85
N ALA A 87 0.01 9.86 0.57
CA ALA A 87 -0.94 10.18 -0.49
C ALA A 87 -2.25 9.42 -0.29
N VAL A 88 -2.17 8.13 0.05
CA VAL A 88 -3.34 7.29 0.29
C VAL A 88 -4.13 7.74 1.53
N TYR A 89 -3.46 8.02 2.66
CA TYR A 89 -4.12 8.55 3.85
C TYR A 89 -4.72 9.95 3.63
N GLN A 90 -4.12 10.78 2.76
CA GLN A 90 -4.69 12.07 2.36
C GLN A 90 -5.97 11.88 1.53
N VAL A 91 -6.02 10.90 0.64
CA VAL A 91 -7.24 10.56 -0.12
C VAL A 91 -8.32 9.99 0.82
N GLN A 92 -7.95 9.12 1.75
CA GLN A 92 -8.85 8.63 2.79
C GLN A 92 -9.39 9.78 3.66
N PHE A 93 -8.53 10.74 4.05
CA PHE A 93 -8.94 11.93 4.79
C PHE A 93 -9.90 12.81 3.99
N ALA A 94 -9.66 13.01 2.70
CA ALA A 94 -10.55 13.80 1.84
C ALA A 94 -11.95 13.18 1.75
N TYR A 95 -12.05 11.85 1.85
CA TYR A 95 -13.29 11.11 1.79
C TYR A 95 -14.00 11.00 3.16
N ASP A 96 -13.28 10.54 4.18
CA ASP A 96 -13.77 10.34 5.56
C ASP A 96 -12.73 10.85 6.58
N PRO A 97 -12.75 12.15 6.92
CA PRO A 97 -11.85 12.71 7.94
C PRO A 97 -11.96 12.01 9.31
N GLY A 98 -13.12 11.43 9.61
CA GLY A 98 -13.38 10.71 10.86
C GLY A 98 -12.61 9.40 10.96
N SER A 99 -12.40 8.71 9.84
CA SER A 99 -11.60 7.47 9.81
C SER A 99 -10.12 7.72 10.07
N ILE A 100 -9.63 8.94 9.86
CA ILE A 100 -8.23 9.33 10.08
C ILE A 100 -8.01 9.93 11.46
N SER A 101 -8.86 10.87 11.86
CA SER A 101 -8.72 11.57 13.15
C SER A 101 -8.88 10.65 14.37
N GLY A 102 -9.49 9.47 14.20
CA GLY A 102 -9.58 8.42 15.23
C GLY A 102 -8.36 7.50 15.32
N LEU A 103 -7.39 7.59 14.41
CA LEU A 103 -6.20 6.73 14.41
C LEU A 103 -5.20 7.17 15.48
N SER A 104 -4.59 6.20 16.14
CA SER A 104 -3.56 6.44 17.16
C SER A 104 -2.20 6.64 16.48
N SER A 105 -1.64 7.83 16.63
CA SER A 105 -0.32 8.21 16.10
C SER A 105 0.37 9.25 17.00
N THR A 106 1.41 9.93 16.51
CA THR A 106 2.15 11.02 17.20
C THR A 106 1.27 12.20 17.57
N HIS A 107 0.23 12.46 16.77
CA HIS A 107 -0.76 13.50 16.98
C HIS A 107 -2.04 13.16 16.20
N VAL A 108 -3.13 13.89 16.48
CA VAL A 108 -4.38 13.77 15.72
C VAL A 108 -4.21 14.46 14.37
N ALA A 109 -4.39 13.72 13.27
CA ALA A 109 -4.41 14.28 11.92
C ALA A 109 -5.81 14.81 11.57
N ASN A 110 -5.95 16.13 11.53
CA ASN A 110 -7.21 16.84 11.25
C ASN A 110 -7.12 17.77 10.03
N SER A 111 -6.05 17.64 9.24
CA SER A 111 -5.83 18.38 7.99
C SER A 111 -4.85 17.61 7.10
N PHE A 112 -4.85 17.91 5.79
CA PHE A 112 -3.91 17.31 4.85
C PHE A 112 -2.45 17.46 5.28
N GLY A 113 -2.07 18.65 5.77
CA GLY A 113 -0.70 18.93 6.24
C GLY A 113 -0.32 18.24 7.56
N ALA A 114 -1.30 17.70 8.31
CA ALA A 114 -1.03 16.94 9.51
C ALA A 114 -0.69 15.46 9.23
N ILE A 115 -0.96 14.98 8.01
CA ILE A 115 -0.60 13.64 7.53
C ILE A 115 0.82 13.72 6.97
N THR A 116 1.80 13.54 7.85
CA THR A 116 3.24 13.65 7.56
C THR A 116 3.91 12.27 7.61
N PRO A 117 5.17 12.13 7.15
CA PRO A 117 5.92 10.88 7.35
C PRO A 117 5.98 10.47 8.82
N SER A 118 6.24 11.41 9.72
CA SER A 118 6.26 11.13 11.16
C SER A 118 4.92 10.66 11.71
N TRP A 119 3.82 11.14 11.14
CA TRP A 119 2.48 10.69 11.51
C TRP A 119 2.20 9.28 10.98
N VAL A 120 2.51 8.98 9.72
CA VAL A 120 2.30 7.62 9.16
C VAL A 120 3.17 6.61 9.90
N GLN A 121 4.45 6.92 10.13
CA GLN A 121 5.37 6.04 10.89
C GLN A 121 4.97 5.86 12.36
N GLY A 122 4.22 6.81 12.91
CA GLY A 122 3.71 6.78 14.28
C GLY A 122 2.39 6.01 14.44
N LEU A 123 1.73 5.63 13.34
CA LEU A 123 0.47 4.88 13.38
C LEU A 123 0.65 3.57 14.14
N LYS A 124 -0.32 3.29 15.01
CA LYS A 124 -0.36 2.05 15.80
C LYS A 124 -1.49 1.15 15.36
N ASP A 125 -1.19 -0.13 15.19
CA ASP A 125 -2.21 -1.16 14.97
C ASP A 125 -2.95 -1.53 16.28
N ALA A 126 -3.88 -2.49 16.18
CA ALA A 126 -4.66 -2.96 17.33
C ALA A 126 -3.82 -3.62 18.44
N THR A 127 -2.60 -4.06 18.13
CA THR A 127 -1.64 -4.62 19.09
C THR A 127 -0.74 -3.54 19.72
N GLY A 128 -0.78 -2.32 19.19
CA GLY A 128 0.10 -1.23 19.57
C GLY A 128 1.44 -1.21 18.81
N ALA A 129 1.61 -2.11 17.83
CA ALA A 129 2.79 -2.11 16.97
C ALA A 129 2.72 -0.97 15.95
N MET A 130 3.88 -0.49 15.51
CA MET A 130 4.00 0.59 14.52
C MET A 130 4.48 0.01 13.19
N PRO A 131 3.58 -0.45 12.31
CA PRO A 131 3.95 -1.22 11.12
C PRO A 131 4.80 -0.40 10.14
N TYR A 132 4.56 0.90 10.05
CA TYR A 132 5.25 1.83 9.15
C TYR A 132 6.52 2.43 9.72
N THR A 133 6.94 2.06 10.94
CA THR A 133 8.22 2.53 11.48
C THR A 133 9.39 2.12 10.57
N VAL A 134 10.56 2.74 10.76
CA VAL A 134 11.77 2.38 10.03
C VAL A 134 12.08 0.89 10.23
N ALA A 135 12.21 0.14 9.13
CA ALA A 135 12.33 -1.32 9.15
C ALA A 135 11.16 -2.07 9.83
N GLY A 136 9.98 -1.43 9.89
CA GLY A 136 8.74 -2.02 10.39
C GLY A 136 8.18 -3.07 9.44
N SER A 137 7.10 -3.72 9.87
CA SER A 137 6.48 -4.84 9.13
C SER A 137 5.86 -4.45 7.80
N ALA A 138 5.45 -3.19 7.62
CA ALA A 138 4.96 -2.68 6.33
C ALA A 138 6.10 -2.43 5.33
N ASN A 139 7.36 -2.42 5.79
CA ASN A 139 8.54 -2.29 4.96
C ASN A 139 8.45 -1.16 3.92
N THR A 140 8.08 0.04 4.35
CA THR A 140 8.01 1.23 3.50
C THR A 140 9.37 1.91 3.36
N GLY A 141 9.70 2.36 2.14
CA GLY A 141 10.91 3.11 1.84
C GLY A 141 10.95 4.48 2.52
N LEU A 142 12.15 4.95 2.88
CA LEU A 142 12.36 6.25 3.53
C LEU A 142 12.28 7.46 2.58
N ILE A 143 12.55 7.22 1.30
CA ILE A 143 12.59 8.25 0.26
C ILE A 143 11.71 7.84 -0.92
N PRO A 144 11.20 8.80 -1.71
CA PRO A 144 10.36 8.49 -2.87
C PRO A 144 11.07 7.57 -3.85
N ILE A 145 10.41 6.47 -4.22
CA ILE A 145 10.84 5.50 -5.23
C ILE A 145 9.63 4.97 -6.00
N ASN A 146 9.88 4.25 -7.08
CA ASN A 146 8.87 3.58 -7.88
C ASN A 146 9.48 2.42 -8.66
N ILE A 147 8.70 1.74 -9.51
CA ILE A 147 9.17 0.56 -10.26
C ILE A 147 10.33 0.86 -11.22
N ASN A 148 10.52 2.13 -11.62
CA ASN A 148 11.56 2.57 -12.54
C ASN A 148 12.81 3.11 -11.80
N SER A 149 12.82 3.04 -10.46
CA SER A 149 13.92 3.54 -9.65
C SER A 149 15.18 2.69 -9.79
N THR A 150 16.34 3.33 -9.61
CA THR A 150 17.63 2.62 -9.71
C THR A 150 17.88 1.78 -8.47
N ARG A 151 18.73 0.76 -8.61
CA ARG A 151 19.22 -0.03 -7.47
C ARG A 151 19.75 0.83 -6.33
N ASP A 152 20.48 1.90 -6.64
CA ASP A 152 21.03 2.80 -5.61
C ASP A 152 19.92 3.57 -4.89
N ALA A 153 18.85 3.96 -5.58
CA ALA A 153 17.66 4.55 -4.96
C ALA A 153 16.96 3.54 -4.03
N PHE A 154 16.82 2.27 -4.45
CA PHE A 154 16.31 1.21 -3.57
C PHE A 154 17.17 0.99 -2.32
N ILE A 155 18.51 1.04 -2.45
CA ILE A 155 19.42 0.94 -1.29
C ILE A 155 19.24 2.13 -0.34
N GLN A 156 19.02 3.33 -0.87
CA GLN A 156 18.77 4.53 -0.06
C GLN A 156 17.39 4.49 0.62
N ALA A 157 16.37 3.98 -0.07
CA ALA A 157 15.01 3.85 0.47
C ALA A 157 14.91 2.75 1.54
N TYR A 158 15.64 1.64 1.37
CA TYR A 158 15.60 0.48 2.26
C TYR A 158 17.01 0.09 2.77
N PRO A 159 17.66 0.95 3.59
CA PRO A 159 19.02 0.69 4.04
C PRO A 159 19.16 -0.61 4.85
N TRP A 160 18.08 -1.06 5.52
CA TRP A 160 18.03 -2.34 6.24
C TRP A 160 18.00 -3.57 5.30
N ASN A 161 17.66 -3.40 4.02
CA ASN A 161 17.69 -4.44 2.98
C ASN A 161 18.86 -4.25 1.99
N ALA A 162 19.80 -3.34 2.24
CA ALA A 162 20.87 -2.97 1.30
C ALA A 162 21.65 -4.19 0.75
N LEU A 163 21.85 -5.22 1.57
CA LEU A 163 22.54 -6.46 1.15
C LEU A 163 21.73 -7.27 0.14
N SER A 164 20.40 -7.32 0.27
CA SER A 164 19.49 -8.01 -0.64
C SER A 164 19.54 -7.42 -2.06
N PHE A 165 19.87 -6.13 -2.19
CA PHE A 165 20.00 -5.48 -3.49
C PHE A 165 21.38 -5.64 -4.12
N ARG A 166 22.42 -6.11 -3.39
CA ARG A 166 23.79 -6.17 -3.91
C ARG A 166 24.03 -7.24 -4.98
N GLY A 167 23.14 -8.23 -5.10
CA GLY A 167 23.20 -9.27 -6.13
C GLY A 167 22.40 -8.96 -7.40
N VAL A 168 21.67 -7.85 -7.46
CA VAL A 168 20.85 -7.49 -8.62
C VAL A 168 21.72 -6.67 -9.59
N THR A 169 22.20 -7.29 -10.66
CA THR A 169 22.86 -6.58 -11.76
C THR A 169 21.76 -6.02 -12.68
N GLY A 170 21.68 -4.69 -12.77
CA GLY A 170 20.85 -3.99 -13.76
C GLY A 170 21.42 -4.07 -15.17
#